data_AF-A0A7X0IC55-F1
#
_entry.id   AF-A0A7X0IC55-F1
#
_cell.length_a   1.000
_cell.length_b   1.000
_cell.length_c   1.000
_cell.angle_alpha   90.00
_cell.angle_beta   90.00
_cell.angle_gamma   90.00
#
_symmetry.space_group_name_H-M   'P 1'
#
loop_
_entity.id
_entity.type
_entity.pdbx_description
1 polymer ?
#
loop_
_entity_poly.entity_id
_entity_poly.type
_entity_poly.pdbx_seq_one_letter_code
_entity_poly.pdbx_strand_id
1 'polypeptide(L)' 'MHTFDSFECAIQRMAPSCEHCGCRIIGHGVEANGHWYCCAHCARSQGVTEIVDRVGAGVR' A
#
# COMPACT_ATOMS: atom_id res chain seq x y z
N MET A 1 3.54 -24.25 4.37
CA MET A 1 2.28 -23.89 5.07
C MET A 1 2.64 -23.10 6.30
N HIS A 2 2.06 -21.92 6.50
CA HIS A 2 2.28 -21.08 7.67
C HIS A 2 0.98 -20.95 8.45
N THR A 3 1.03 -21.21 9.75
CA THR A 3 -0.05 -20.89 10.69
C THR A 3 0.39 -19.69 11.51
N PHE A 4 -0.46 -18.68 11.58
CA PHE A 4 -0.25 -17.50 12.41
C PHE A 4 -1.28 -17.50 13.54
N ASP A 5 -0.90 -16.98 14.69
CA ASP A 5 -1.73 -16.78 15.86
C ASP A 5 -2.75 -15.64 15.65
N SER A 6 -2.45 -14.68 14.78
CA SER A 6 -3.32 -13.54 14.46
C SER A 6 -3.09 -12.98 13.04
N PHE A 7 -4.02 -12.16 12.56
CA PHE A 7 -3.85 -11.43 11.29
C PHE A 7 -2.68 -10.45 11.33
N GLU A 8 -2.45 -9.80 12.47
CA GLU A 8 -1.32 -8.88 12.62
C GLU A 8 0.01 -9.60 12.37
N CYS A 9 0.23 -10.77 12.99
CA CYS A 9 1.43 -11.57 12.79
C CYS A 9 1.60 -12.02 11.32
N ALA A 10 0.50 -12.39 10.66
CA ALA A 10 0.50 -12.71 9.23
C ALA A 10 0.92 -11.51 8.38
N ILE A 11 0.34 -10.33 8.61
CA ILE A 11 0.63 -9.09 7.89
C ILE A 11 2.07 -8.64 8.13
N GLN A 12 2.53 -8.68 9.38
CA GLN A 12 3.90 -8.34 9.75
C GLN A 12 4.90 -9.27 9.07
N ARG A 13 4.57 -10.54 8.80
CA ARG A 13 5.48 -11.46 8.12
C ARG A 13 5.40 -11.43 6.59
N MET A 14 4.22 -11.20 6.02
CA MET A 14 3.94 -11.47 4.60
C MET A 14 3.70 -10.23 3.74
N ALA A 15 3.14 -9.15 4.28
CA ALA A 15 2.82 -7.97 3.47
C ALA A 15 4.10 -7.28 2.96
N PRO A 16 4.09 -6.57 1.83
CA PRO A 16 5.20 -5.68 1.48
C PRO A 16 5.19 -4.44 2.39
N SER A 17 6.34 -3.81 2.54
CA SER A 17 6.46 -2.53 3.25
C SER A 17 6.41 -1.38 2.24
N CYS A 18 5.68 -0.33 2.57
CA CYS A 18 5.68 0.91 1.80
C CYS A 18 7.05 1.58 1.88
N GLU A 19 7.60 1.97 0.74
CA GLU A 19 8.94 2.54 0.64
C GLU A 19 9.04 3.98 1.18
N HIS A 20 7.90 4.61 1.51
CA HIS A 20 7.87 5.92 2.15
C HIS A 20 7.62 5.85 3.67
N CYS A 21 6.50 5.25 4.12
CA CYS A 21 6.13 5.19 5.55
C CYS A 21 6.73 4.00 6.30
N GLY A 22 7.24 2.97 5.60
CA GLY A 22 7.64 1.68 6.18
C GLY A 22 6.48 0.79 6.66
N CYS A 23 5.25 1.32 6.65
CA CYS A 23 4.05 0.61 7.07
C CYS A 23 3.71 -0.55 6.12
N ARG A 24 3.12 -1.62 6.67
CA ARG A 24 2.73 -2.80 5.88
C ARG A 24 1.57 -2.44 4.95
N ILE A 25 1.72 -2.74 3.66
CA ILE A 25 0.70 -2.47 2.65
C ILE A 25 -0.37 -3.56 2.74
N ILE A 26 -1.58 -3.15 3.10
CA ILE A 26 -2.74 -4.04 3.26
C ILE A 26 -3.81 -3.54 2.29
N GLY A 27 -4.13 -4.33 1.26
CA GLY A 27 -5.04 -3.95 0.18
C GLY A 27 -4.33 -3.79 -1.16
N HIS A 28 -4.89 -2.99 -2.08
CA HIS A 28 -4.35 -2.84 -3.44
C HIS A 28 -2.97 -2.18 -3.47
N GLY A 29 -2.67 -1.28 -2.53
CA GLY A 29 -1.46 -0.47 -2.56
C GLY A 29 -1.34 0.32 -3.86
N VAL A 30 -0.14 0.84 -4.10
CA VAL A 30 0.18 1.49 -5.36
C VAL A 30 1.57 1.09 -5.80
N GLU A 31 1.69 0.64 -7.04
CA GLU A 31 2.98 0.42 -7.71
C GLU A 31 3.27 1.56 -8.68
N ALA A 32 4.49 2.10 -8.66
CA ALA A 32 4.96 3.06 -9.64
C ALA A 32 6.47 2.96 -9.83
N ASN A 33 6.92 2.85 -11.09
CA ASN A 33 8.33 2.72 -11.43
C ASN A 33 9.05 1.57 -10.68
N GLY A 34 8.34 0.47 -10.40
CA GLY A 34 8.87 -0.66 -9.62
C GLY A 34 8.92 -0.45 -8.11
N HIS A 35 8.39 0.68 -7.61
CA HIS A 35 8.30 0.98 -6.18
C HIS A 35 6.87 0.79 -5.64
N TRP A 36 6.76 0.38 -4.38
CA TRP A 36 5.50 0.07 -3.72
C TRP A 36 5.17 1.03 -2.58
N TYR A 37 3.92 1.50 -2.57
CA TYR A 37 3.41 2.45 -1.59
C TYR A 37 2.06 2.03 -1.02
N CYS A 38 1.77 2.43 0.23
CA CYS A 38 0.50 2.09 0.88
C CYS A 38 -0.70 2.88 0.34
N CYS A 39 -0.47 4.07 -0.23
CA CYS A 39 -1.52 4.95 -0.75
C CYS A 39 -0.93 6.01 -1.70
N ALA A 40 -1.81 6.72 -2.41
CA ALA A 40 -1.39 7.78 -3.33
C ALA A 40 -0.66 8.94 -2.65
N HIS A 41 -0.93 9.22 -1.38
CA HIS A 41 -0.18 10.25 -0.63
C HIS A 41 1.29 9.88 -0.51
N CYS A 42 1.59 8.64 -0.11
CA CYS A 42 2.97 8.18 0.02
C CYS A 42 3.71 8.15 -1.31
N ALA A 43 3.04 7.73 -2.39
CA ALA A 43 3.64 7.74 -3.71
C ALA A 43 3.94 9.16 -4.22
N ARG A 44 3.05 10.12 -3.96
CA ARG A 44 3.27 11.54 -4.31
C ARG A 44 4.41 12.17 -3.53
N SER A 45 4.59 11.81 -2.26
CA SER A 45 5.76 12.23 -1.48
C SER A 45 7.08 11.74 -2.08
N GLN A 46 7.05 10.70 -2.93
CA GLN A 46 8.18 10.20 -3.70
C GLN A 46 8.20 10.68 -5.15
N GLY A 47 7.39 11.69 -5.49
CA GLY A 47 7.38 12.32 -6.82
C GLY A 47 6.45 11.67 -7.85
N VAL A 48 5.66 10.66 -7.47
CA VAL A 48 4.71 10.03 -8.40
C VAL A 48 3.38 10.78 -8.40
N THR A 49 3.08 11.48 -9.49
CA THR A 49 1.97 12.45 -9.55
C THR A 49 0.67 11.90 -10.17
N GLU A 50 0.75 10.81 -10.95
CA GLU A 50 -0.38 10.32 -11.76
C GLU A 50 -1.34 9.37 -11.01
N ILE A 51 -1.02 9.00 -9.78
CA ILE A 51 -1.80 8.00 -9.01
C ILE A 51 -3.01 8.66 -8.35
N VAL A 52 -4.17 8.00 -8.38
CA VAL A 52 -5.35 8.35 -7.59
C VAL A 52 -5.78 7.17 -6.73
N ASP A 53 -5.84 7.38 -5.41
CA ASP A 53 -6.22 6.35 -4.41
C ASP A 53 -7.69 5.92 -4.52
N ARG A 54 -8.55 6.85 -4.97
CA ARG A 54 -9.99 6.68 -5.08
C ARG A 54 -10.40 6.68 -6.55
N VAL A 55 -10.98 5.59 -7.04
CA VAL A 55 -11.88 5.68 -8.20
C VAL A 55 -13.02 6.57 -7.72
N GLY A 56 -13.10 7.81 -8.21
CA GLY A 56 -14.11 8.78 -7.79
C GLY A 56 -15.45 8.07 -7.77
N ALA A 57 -16.03 7.91 -6.56
CA ALA A 57 -17.36 7.36 -6.44
C ALA A 57 -18.24 8.31 -7.25
N GLY A 58 -18.76 7.81 -8.37
CA GLY A 58 -19.63 8.58 -9.23
C GLY A 58 -20.72 9.23 -8.38
N VAL A 59 -20.91 10.53 -8.62
CA VAL A 59 -22.08 11.34 -8.24
C VAL A 59 -22.55 11.24 -6.78
N ARG A 60 -22.48 12.38 -6.09
CA ARG A 60 -23.56 12.78 -5.19
C ARG A 60 -24.26 13.96 -5.82
#